data_AF-Q08W57-F1
#
_entry.id   AF-Q08W57-F1
#
_cell.length_a   1.000
_cell.length_b   1.000
_cell.length_c   1.000
_cell.angle_alpha   90.00
_cell.angle_beta   90.00
_cell.angle_gamma   90.00
#
_symmetry.space_group_name_H-M   'P 1'
#
loop_
_entity.id
_entity.type
_entity.pdbx_description
1 polymer ?
#
loop_
_entity_poly.entity_id
_entity_poly.type
_entity_poly.pdbx_seq_one_letter_code
_entity_poly.pdbx_strand_id
1 'polypeptide(L)'
;MGPRFRESLLGAAAGPSECIEVRLGEYNVFLLEDYTFGTDVEGRVAAGGNIAMNHFSVGRKVPESLQAQSVVAGGDLLLSNGAVWGNAWHGGLYTPRSSVTFAGGTALQGTPIDFTARSAELRGLSVRLAALPANATVAIEPWGGIQLLGTEPDVNVFEVPASAFHGAKVLAIDAPAGSLAVINIRGSSATFRGFGLSLSGGIDSRDVLYHFVDTWLLDAEGYGFAGTVLAPRAHITFFQGSFHGGIYARSLTGNASGHLHALRDRDLCP
;
A
#
# COMPACT_ATOMS: atom_id res chain seq x y z
N MET A 1 -53.74 32.55 19.82
CA MET A 1 -52.97 31.44 20.43
C MET A 1 -52.58 30.49 19.32
N GLY A 2 -51.30 30.42 18.99
CA GLY A 2 -50.73 29.49 18.02
C GLY A 2 -49.23 29.42 18.29
N PRO A 3 -48.64 28.25 18.59
CA PRO A 3 -47.27 28.18 19.08
C PRO A 3 -46.26 28.35 17.93
N ARG A 4 -45.26 29.20 18.19
CA ARG A 4 -44.05 29.37 17.35
C ARG A 4 -43.17 28.13 17.52
N PHE A 5 -42.91 27.41 16.43
CA PHE A 5 -41.80 26.44 16.38
C PHE A 5 -40.49 27.22 16.29
N ARG A 6 -39.65 27.12 17.34
CA ARG A 6 -38.23 27.47 17.26
C ARG A 6 -37.50 26.23 16.78
N GLU A 7 -36.94 26.28 15.57
CA GLU A 7 -35.93 25.33 15.14
C GLU A 7 -34.68 25.54 16.01
N SER A 8 -34.42 24.55 16.86
CA SER A 8 -33.17 24.45 17.61
C SER A 8 -32.13 23.82 16.69
N LEU A 9 -31.21 24.62 16.15
CA LEU A 9 -29.93 24.12 15.64
C LEU A 9 -29.15 23.55 16.83
N LEU A 10 -29.29 22.25 17.09
CA LEU A 10 -28.28 21.51 17.84
C LEU A 10 -27.16 21.16 16.88
N GLY A 11 -26.04 21.88 17.00
CA GLY A 11 -24.77 21.43 16.44
C GLY A 11 -24.46 20.04 16.99
N ALA A 12 -24.18 19.10 16.09
CA ALA A 12 -23.66 17.79 16.44
C ALA A 12 -22.34 18.00 17.20
N ALA A 13 -22.30 17.62 18.47
CA ALA A 13 -21.07 17.53 19.21
C ALA A 13 -20.16 16.51 18.51
N ALA A 14 -18.98 16.96 18.05
CA ALA A 14 -17.93 16.06 17.61
C ALA A 14 -17.58 15.16 18.81
N GLY A 15 -17.80 13.84 18.65
CA GLY A 15 -17.30 12.86 19.60
C GLY A 15 -15.77 12.96 19.74
N PRO A 16 -15.16 12.37 20.78
CA PRO A 16 -13.71 12.32 20.89
C PRO A 16 -13.15 11.76 19.57
N SER A 17 -12.28 12.53 18.92
CA SER A 17 -11.60 12.10 17.70
C SER A 17 -10.81 10.84 18.00
N GLU A 18 -11.30 9.72 17.47
CA GLU A 18 -10.69 8.41 17.62
C GLU A 18 -9.30 8.41 16.95
N CYS A 19 -8.33 7.74 17.58
CA CYS A 19 -7.00 7.60 16.98
C CYS A 19 -7.10 6.91 15.61
N ILE A 20 -6.29 7.34 14.65
CA ILE A 20 -6.19 6.66 13.36
C ILE A 20 -5.21 5.51 13.53
N GLU A 21 -5.73 4.29 13.57
CA GLU A 21 -4.91 3.08 13.55
C GLU A 21 -4.40 2.80 12.13
N VAL A 22 -3.08 2.92 11.94
CA VAL A 22 -2.40 2.55 10.71
C VAL A 22 -1.89 1.11 10.87
N ARG A 23 -2.56 0.17 10.21
CA ARG A 23 -2.24 -1.27 10.20
C ARG A 23 -2.06 -1.73 8.75
N LEU A 24 -0.84 -1.61 8.25
CA LEU A 24 -0.46 -1.91 6.85
C LEU A 24 0.80 -2.81 6.79
N GLY A 25 1.11 -3.53 7.86
CA GLY A 25 2.26 -4.44 7.95
C GLY A 25 1.94 -5.92 7.66
N GLU A 26 0.67 -6.27 7.49
CA GLU A 26 0.21 -7.66 7.36
C GLU A 26 0.56 -8.32 6.02
N TYR A 27 0.54 -7.57 4.92
CA TYR A 27 0.83 -8.06 3.59
C TYR A 27 1.91 -7.22 2.93
N ASN A 28 2.75 -7.86 2.10
CA ASN A 28 3.58 -7.12 1.15
C ASN A 28 2.69 -6.62 -0.01
N VAL A 29 1.69 -7.41 -0.42
CA VAL A 29 0.73 -7.04 -1.45
C VAL A 29 -0.67 -7.44 -1.00
N PHE A 30 -1.59 -6.49 -0.94
CA PHE A 30 -3.01 -6.71 -0.70
C PHE A 30 -3.83 -5.97 -1.76
N LEU A 31 -4.60 -6.71 -2.54
CA LEU A 31 -5.38 -6.16 -3.66
C LEU A 31 -6.85 -6.55 -3.52
N LEU A 32 -7.74 -5.66 -3.93
CA LEU A 32 -9.17 -5.97 -4.00
C LEU A 32 -9.49 -6.87 -5.20
N GLU A 33 -8.82 -6.66 -6.31
CA GLU A 33 -9.03 -7.33 -7.59
C GLU A 33 -7.78 -8.14 -7.94
N ASP A 34 -7.32 -8.10 -9.19
CA ASP A 34 -6.34 -9.05 -9.72
C ASP A 34 -4.88 -8.64 -9.45
N TYR A 35 -4.01 -9.65 -9.34
CA TYR A 35 -2.55 -9.52 -9.47
C TYR A 35 -2.07 -10.32 -10.69
N THR A 36 -1.49 -9.63 -11.67
CA THR A 36 -0.91 -10.27 -12.87
C THR A 36 0.57 -9.91 -13.06
N PHE A 37 1.34 -10.86 -13.61
CA PHE A 37 2.79 -10.75 -13.88
C PHE A 37 3.69 -10.66 -12.65
N GLY A 38 3.17 -10.91 -11.44
CA GLY A 38 3.99 -10.95 -10.23
C GLY A 38 5.10 -11.99 -10.32
N THR A 39 6.28 -11.63 -9.79
CA THR A 39 7.49 -12.46 -9.84
C THR A 39 8.04 -12.70 -8.44
N ASP A 40 8.60 -11.71 -7.76
CA ASP A 40 9.24 -11.91 -6.45
C ASP A 40 8.61 -11.04 -5.37
N VAL A 41 8.09 -11.67 -4.31
CA VAL A 41 7.55 -10.98 -3.14
C VAL A 41 7.99 -11.72 -1.87
N GLU A 42 8.85 -11.10 -1.07
CA GLU A 42 9.43 -11.74 0.12
C GLU A 42 8.39 -12.04 1.21
N GLY A 43 7.30 -11.26 1.26
CA GLY A 43 6.21 -11.36 2.23
C GLY A 43 4.95 -12.07 1.71
N ARG A 44 3.83 -11.85 2.41
CA ARG A 44 2.52 -12.40 2.05
C ARG A 44 1.86 -11.61 0.92
N VAL A 45 1.11 -12.30 0.08
CA VAL A 45 0.34 -11.74 -1.05
C VAL A 45 -1.12 -12.15 -0.93
N ALA A 46 -2.03 -11.18 -1.05
CA ALA A 46 -3.47 -11.42 -1.12
C ALA A 46 -4.10 -10.59 -2.24
N ALA A 47 -5.02 -11.18 -2.98
CA ALA A 47 -5.77 -10.51 -4.03
C ALA A 47 -7.21 -11.04 -4.02
N GLY A 48 -8.22 -10.17 -3.96
CA GLY A 48 -9.62 -10.59 -3.94
C GLY A 48 -10.09 -11.16 -5.27
N GLY A 49 -9.40 -10.84 -6.36
CA GLY A 49 -9.56 -11.45 -7.66
C GLY A 49 -8.59 -12.60 -7.91
N ASN A 50 -8.14 -12.70 -9.15
CA ASN A 50 -7.23 -13.73 -9.62
C ASN A 50 -5.78 -13.37 -9.32
N ILE A 51 -4.94 -14.38 -9.10
CA ILE A 51 -3.49 -14.24 -9.04
C ILE A 51 -2.86 -15.05 -10.17
N ALA A 52 -2.08 -14.39 -11.01
CA ALA A 52 -1.33 -15.01 -12.10
C ALA A 52 0.16 -14.64 -12.05
N MET A 53 1.01 -15.63 -11.80
CA MET A 53 2.46 -15.47 -11.62
C MET A 53 3.26 -16.55 -12.37
N ASN A 54 4.43 -16.16 -12.89
CA ASN A 54 5.34 -17.05 -13.61
C ASN A 54 6.80 -16.69 -13.28
N HIS A 55 7.68 -17.68 -13.11
CA HIS A 55 9.06 -17.45 -12.65
C HIS A 55 9.09 -16.71 -11.32
N PHE A 56 8.36 -17.24 -10.34
CA PHE A 56 7.99 -16.51 -9.14
C PHE A 56 8.54 -17.09 -7.84
N SER A 57 8.61 -16.26 -6.81
CA SER A 57 8.96 -16.59 -5.42
C SER A 57 8.09 -15.75 -4.50
N VAL A 58 7.28 -16.39 -3.63
CA VAL A 58 6.44 -15.68 -2.66
C VAL A 58 6.63 -16.23 -1.25
N GLY A 59 6.86 -15.32 -0.30
CA GLY A 59 6.79 -15.62 1.13
C GLY A 59 8.10 -16.11 1.76
N ARG A 60 9.23 -16.02 1.06
CA ARG A 60 10.53 -16.55 1.53
C ARG A 60 11.01 -15.96 2.87
N LYS A 61 10.51 -14.78 3.25
CA LYS A 61 10.80 -14.13 4.55
C LYS A 61 9.59 -14.09 5.49
N VAL A 62 8.49 -14.77 5.15
CA VAL A 62 7.30 -14.86 6.02
C VAL A 62 7.63 -15.79 7.20
N PRO A 63 7.46 -15.33 8.46
CA PRO A 63 7.62 -16.18 9.63
C PRO A 63 6.68 -17.39 9.58
N GLU A 64 7.13 -18.55 10.06
CA GLU A 64 6.34 -19.80 10.01
C GLU A 64 4.93 -19.65 10.60
N SER A 65 4.77 -18.85 11.67
CA SER A 65 3.48 -18.54 12.29
C SER A 65 2.46 -17.86 11.37
N LEU A 66 2.92 -17.23 10.28
CA LEU A 66 2.10 -16.51 9.31
C LEU A 66 1.98 -17.23 7.97
N GLN A 67 2.68 -18.36 7.79
CA GLN A 67 2.72 -19.11 6.53
C GLN A 67 1.43 -19.86 6.21
N ALA A 68 0.47 -19.92 7.14
CA ALA A 68 -0.85 -20.50 6.88
C ALA A 68 -1.65 -19.75 5.78
N GLN A 69 -1.25 -18.52 5.45
CA GLN A 69 -1.88 -17.65 4.46
C GLN A 69 -0.82 -16.83 3.67
N SER A 70 0.20 -17.50 3.13
CA SER A 70 1.26 -16.82 2.38
C SER A 70 0.78 -16.24 1.06
N VAL A 71 -0.09 -16.97 0.36
CA VAL A 71 -0.80 -16.50 -0.84
C VAL A 71 -2.30 -16.69 -0.64
N VAL A 72 -3.11 -15.71 -1.00
CA VAL A 72 -4.58 -15.84 -1.01
C VAL A 72 -5.16 -15.18 -2.26
N ALA A 73 -5.68 -15.98 -3.19
CA ALA A 73 -6.50 -15.52 -4.31
C ALA A 73 -7.99 -15.73 -3.98
N GLY A 74 -8.80 -14.68 -4.02
CA GLY A 74 -10.26 -14.80 -3.88
C GLY A 74 -10.89 -15.46 -5.11
N GLY A 75 -10.26 -15.33 -6.28
CA GLY A 75 -10.61 -16.01 -7.53
C GLY A 75 -9.67 -17.16 -7.87
N ASP A 76 -9.32 -17.26 -9.15
CA ASP A 76 -8.44 -18.29 -9.68
C ASP A 76 -6.98 -18.05 -9.30
N LEU A 77 -6.23 -19.14 -9.14
CA LEU A 77 -4.81 -19.14 -8.86
C LEU A 77 -4.05 -19.83 -10.00
N LEU A 78 -3.28 -19.04 -10.76
CA LEU A 78 -2.52 -19.46 -11.92
C LEU A 78 -1.02 -19.28 -11.64
N LEU A 79 -0.36 -20.37 -11.26
CA LEU A 79 1.05 -20.37 -10.89
C LEU A 79 1.86 -21.28 -11.81
N SER A 80 3.03 -20.82 -12.22
CA SER A 80 3.98 -21.60 -13.03
C SER A 80 5.44 -21.27 -12.71
N ASN A 81 6.31 -22.28 -12.72
CA ASN A 81 7.77 -22.12 -12.55
C ASN A 81 8.14 -21.29 -11.30
N GLY A 82 7.86 -21.77 -10.09
CA GLY A 82 8.11 -20.95 -8.90
C GLY A 82 7.87 -21.62 -7.57
N ALA A 83 7.95 -20.85 -6.49
CA ALA A 83 7.76 -21.36 -5.14
C ALA A 83 6.93 -20.42 -4.25
N VAL A 84 6.09 -21.04 -3.42
CA VAL A 84 5.43 -20.40 -2.28
C VAL A 84 6.00 -21.01 -1.00
N TRP A 85 6.39 -20.18 -0.04
CA TRP A 85 6.72 -20.64 1.32
C TRP A 85 5.48 -20.56 2.18
N GLY A 86 4.88 -21.71 2.51
CA GLY A 86 3.59 -21.81 3.18
C GLY A 86 2.43 -22.19 2.27
N ASN A 87 1.22 -21.93 2.74
CA ASN A 87 -0.02 -22.26 2.03
C ASN A 87 -0.41 -21.19 1.02
N ALA A 88 -0.99 -21.64 -0.09
CA ALA A 88 -1.70 -20.79 -1.04
C ALA A 88 -3.19 -21.13 -1.06
N TRP A 89 -4.03 -20.13 -0.83
CA TRP A 89 -5.47 -20.25 -0.90
C TRP A 89 -5.99 -19.76 -2.25
N HIS A 90 -7.03 -20.43 -2.77
CA HIS A 90 -7.74 -20.02 -3.98
C HIS A 90 -9.24 -20.22 -3.81
N GLY A 91 -10.05 -19.22 -4.16
CA GLY A 91 -11.51 -19.35 -4.16
C GLY A 91 -12.05 -20.04 -5.42
N GLY A 92 -11.39 -19.83 -6.56
CA GLY A 92 -11.74 -20.38 -7.86
C GLY A 92 -10.91 -21.62 -8.24
N LEU A 93 -10.57 -21.72 -9.52
CA LEU A 93 -9.74 -22.79 -10.07
C LEU A 93 -8.28 -22.59 -9.70
N TYR A 94 -7.63 -23.64 -9.21
CA TYR A 94 -6.18 -23.72 -9.18
C TYR A 94 -5.69 -24.49 -10.40
N THR A 95 -4.92 -23.81 -11.26
CA THR A 95 -4.28 -24.44 -12.42
C THR A 95 -2.77 -24.52 -12.17
N PRO A 96 -2.26 -25.60 -11.56
CA PRO A 96 -0.83 -25.81 -11.51
C PRO A 96 -0.30 -26.06 -12.92
N ARG A 97 0.59 -25.19 -13.41
CA ARG A 97 1.48 -25.55 -14.52
C ARG A 97 2.78 -26.08 -13.92
N SER A 98 3.55 -26.83 -14.71
CA SER A 98 4.76 -27.53 -14.25
C SER A 98 5.69 -26.67 -13.36
N SER A 99 6.35 -27.33 -12.40
CA SER A 99 7.38 -26.84 -11.45
C SER A 99 6.98 -25.77 -10.41
N VAL A 100 5.77 -25.84 -9.85
CA VAL A 100 5.42 -25.08 -8.62
C VAL A 100 5.75 -25.87 -7.36
N THR A 101 6.49 -25.27 -6.42
CA THR A 101 6.82 -25.84 -5.10
C THR A 101 6.09 -25.10 -3.99
N PHE A 102 5.50 -25.82 -3.04
CA PHE A 102 4.99 -25.26 -1.79
C PHE A 102 5.92 -25.69 -0.64
N ALA A 103 6.86 -24.84 -0.25
CA ALA A 103 7.81 -25.12 0.82
C ALA A 103 7.10 -24.98 2.17
N GLY A 104 6.87 -26.09 2.87
CA GLY A 104 6.19 -26.09 4.16
C GLY A 104 4.68 -25.85 4.10
N GLY A 105 4.05 -26.04 2.94
CA GLY A 105 2.60 -25.84 2.78
C GLY A 105 2.03 -26.53 1.54
N THR A 106 0.85 -26.10 1.13
CA THR A 106 0.13 -26.65 -0.02
C THR A 106 -0.82 -25.62 -0.64
N ALA A 107 -1.38 -25.92 -1.82
CA ALA A 107 -2.55 -25.23 -2.33
C ALA A 107 -3.82 -25.75 -1.64
N LEU A 108 -4.70 -24.85 -1.20
CA LEU A 108 -5.96 -25.12 -0.51
C LEU A 108 -7.09 -24.32 -1.17
N GLN A 109 -8.25 -24.94 -1.37
CA GLN A 109 -9.41 -24.22 -1.85
C GLN A 109 -10.14 -23.54 -0.67
N GLY A 110 -10.48 -22.27 -0.82
CA GLY A 110 -11.20 -21.47 0.17
C GLY A 110 -10.85 -19.98 0.11
N THR A 111 -11.61 -19.17 0.84
CA THR A 111 -11.47 -17.70 0.88
C THR A 111 -11.32 -17.24 2.33
N PRO A 112 -10.13 -17.38 2.94
CA PRO A 112 -9.93 -17.11 4.37
C PRO A 112 -9.83 -15.61 4.72
N ILE A 113 -9.99 -14.72 3.73
CA ILE A 113 -9.97 -13.26 3.89
C ILE A 113 -11.31 -12.69 3.43
N ASP A 114 -11.91 -11.82 4.24
CA ASP A 114 -13.01 -10.97 3.80
C ASP A 114 -12.45 -9.72 3.10
N PHE A 115 -12.25 -9.82 1.78
CA PHE A 115 -11.73 -8.72 0.97
C PHE A 115 -12.67 -7.51 0.93
N THR A 116 -13.98 -7.72 1.10
CA THR A 116 -14.96 -6.63 1.10
C THR A 116 -14.82 -5.78 2.36
N ALA A 117 -14.81 -6.43 3.53
CA ALA A 117 -14.59 -5.76 4.81
C ALA A 117 -13.22 -5.06 4.83
N ARG A 118 -12.16 -5.76 4.45
CA ARG A 118 -10.80 -5.18 4.44
C ARG A 118 -10.66 -4.02 3.47
N SER A 119 -11.31 -4.05 2.31
CA SER A 119 -11.32 -2.92 1.38
C SER A 119 -12.06 -1.71 1.94
N ALA A 120 -13.17 -1.93 2.64
CA ALA A 120 -13.90 -0.86 3.32
C ALA A 120 -13.03 -0.19 4.41
N GLU A 121 -12.29 -0.98 5.19
CA GLU A 121 -11.33 -0.48 6.19
C GLU A 121 -10.23 0.36 5.54
N LEU A 122 -9.60 -0.13 4.46
CA LEU A 122 -8.52 0.59 3.77
C LEU A 122 -9.00 1.91 3.16
N ARG A 123 -10.23 1.94 2.62
CA ARG A 123 -10.87 3.18 2.14
C ARG A 123 -11.19 4.13 3.28
N GLY A 124 -11.67 3.62 4.42
CA GLY A 124 -11.90 4.41 5.62
C GLY A 124 -10.62 5.01 6.18
N LEU A 125 -9.55 4.22 6.26
CA LEU A 125 -8.20 4.67 6.64
C LEU A 125 -7.71 5.77 5.70
N SER A 126 -7.83 5.57 4.39
CA SER A 126 -7.46 6.58 3.39
C SER A 126 -8.21 7.90 3.58
N VAL A 127 -9.53 7.87 3.84
CA VAL A 127 -10.31 9.09 4.15
C VAL A 127 -9.80 9.79 5.40
N ARG A 128 -9.50 9.04 6.47
CA ARG A 128 -9.00 9.63 7.73
C ARG A 128 -7.59 10.23 7.58
N LEU A 129 -6.67 9.54 6.90
CA LEU A 129 -5.33 10.04 6.61
C LEU A 129 -5.36 11.29 5.71
N ALA A 130 -6.27 11.33 4.73
CA ALA A 130 -6.44 12.48 3.85
C ALA A 130 -7.02 13.72 4.55
N ALA A 131 -7.60 13.55 5.75
CA ALA A 131 -8.16 14.61 6.57
C ALA A 131 -7.16 15.17 7.60
N LEU A 132 -5.99 14.53 7.77
CA LEU A 132 -4.93 15.06 8.62
C LEU A 132 -4.42 16.39 8.06
N PRO A 133 -4.25 17.43 8.89
CA PRO A 133 -3.67 18.68 8.43
C PRO A 133 -2.20 18.45 8.04
N ALA A 134 -1.79 19.01 6.90
CA ALA A 134 -0.38 19.07 6.54
C ALA A 134 0.38 19.87 7.61
N ASN A 135 1.46 19.29 8.13
CA ASN A 135 2.31 19.90 9.15
C ASN A 135 3.80 19.95 8.74
N ALA A 136 4.11 19.51 7.52
CA ALA A 136 5.47 19.40 7.02
C ALA A 136 5.65 20.22 5.72
N THR A 137 6.91 20.44 5.33
CA THR A 137 7.25 21.31 4.19
C THR A 137 7.43 20.50 2.91
N VAL A 138 6.90 21.03 1.81
CA VAL A 138 7.05 20.48 0.45
C VAL A 138 7.69 21.53 -0.45
N ALA A 139 8.83 21.22 -1.06
CA ALA A 139 9.46 22.04 -2.09
C ALA A 139 9.51 21.27 -3.42
N ILE A 140 8.95 21.84 -4.48
CA ILE A 140 8.98 21.27 -5.83
C ILE A 140 9.81 22.20 -6.70
N GLU A 141 10.98 21.72 -7.10
CA GLU A 141 11.98 22.50 -7.81
C GLU A 141 11.79 22.43 -9.33
N PRO A 142 12.02 23.52 -10.07
CA PRO A 142 11.87 23.54 -11.53
C PRO A 142 12.76 22.53 -12.28
N TRP A 143 13.88 22.12 -11.69
CA TRP A 143 14.77 21.10 -12.27
C TRP A 143 14.30 19.66 -12.03
N GLY A 144 13.19 19.47 -11.30
CA GLY A 144 12.57 18.18 -11.02
C GLY A 144 12.91 17.57 -9.65
N GLY A 145 13.46 18.34 -8.72
CA GLY A 145 13.66 17.91 -7.34
C GLY A 145 12.39 18.07 -6.51
N ILE A 146 12.02 17.04 -5.75
CA ILE A 146 10.93 17.11 -4.77
C ILE A 146 11.54 16.89 -3.39
N GLN A 147 11.45 17.89 -2.53
CA GLN A 147 11.98 17.83 -1.16
C GLN A 147 10.82 17.84 -0.17
N LEU A 148 10.77 16.82 0.67
CA LEU A 148 9.82 16.66 1.76
C LEU A 148 10.60 16.77 3.07
N LEU A 149 10.38 17.84 3.84
CA LEU A 149 11.02 18.08 5.13
C LEU A 149 10.00 18.03 6.26
N GLY A 150 10.11 17.01 7.10
CA GLY A 150 9.37 16.83 8.34
C GLY A 150 10.26 17.06 9.56
N THR A 151 9.70 17.63 10.62
CA THR A 151 10.41 17.89 11.88
C THR A 151 9.70 17.31 13.10
N GLU A 152 8.47 16.83 12.94
CA GLU A 152 7.68 16.29 14.04
C GLU A 152 8.19 14.89 14.43
N PRO A 153 8.32 14.59 15.73
CA PRO A 153 8.84 13.30 16.20
C PRO A 153 7.86 12.15 15.95
N ASP A 154 6.57 12.44 15.83
CA ASP A 154 5.52 11.43 15.74
C ASP A 154 5.02 11.24 14.30
N VAL A 155 4.44 12.28 13.69
CA VAL A 155 3.88 12.21 12.33
C VAL A 155 4.14 13.47 11.52
N ASN A 156 4.62 13.29 10.30
CA ASN A 156 4.88 14.32 9.31
C ASN A 156 3.95 14.10 8.11
N VAL A 157 3.02 15.01 7.89
CA VAL A 157 2.00 14.95 6.85
C VAL A 157 2.35 15.93 5.74
N PHE A 158 2.60 15.38 4.55
CA PHE A 158 2.92 16.12 3.34
C PHE A 158 1.75 16.07 2.37
N GLU A 159 1.48 17.16 1.67
CA GLU A 159 0.51 17.23 0.58
C GLU A 159 1.23 17.52 -0.73
N VAL A 160 1.17 16.58 -1.68
CA VAL A 160 1.92 16.63 -2.95
C VAL A 160 0.96 16.38 -4.12
N PRO A 161 0.89 17.26 -5.12
CA PRO A 161 0.12 16.95 -6.32
C PRO A 161 0.82 15.84 -7.11
N ALA A 162 0.06 14.86 -7.62
CA ALA A 162 0.57 13.75 -8.42
C ALA A 162 1.36 14.23 -9.66
N SER A 163 1.01 15.40 -10.19
CA SER A 163 1.73 16.04 -11.29
C SER A 163 3.18 16.44 -10.95
N ALA A 164 3.54 16.57 -9.66
CA ALA A 164 4.92 16.85 -9.26
C ALA A 164 5.89 15.75 -9.68
N PHE A 165 5.43 14.50 -9.74
CA PHE A 165 6.24 13.34 -10.11
C PHE A 165 6.44 13.23 -11.63
N HIS A 166 5.67 13.97 -12.43
CA HIS A 166 5.87 14.02 -13.87
C HIS A 166 7.18 14.76 -14.21
N GLY A 167 8.19 14.01 -14.63
CA GLY A 167 9.51 14.57 -14.96
C GLY A 167 10.42 14.77 -13.74
N ALA A 168 10.03 14.26 -12.57
CA ALA A 168 10.88 14.28 -11.39
C ALA A 168 12.24 13.62 -11.64
N LYS A 169 13.26 14.11 -10.93
CA LYS A 169 14.64 13.64 -10.97
C LYS A 169 15.05 13.02 -9.65
N VAL A 170 14.53 13.55 -8.54
CA VAL A 170 14.72 12.99 -7.21
C VAL A 170 13.53 13.31 -6.32
N LEU A 171 13.15 12.34 -5.49
CA LEU A 171 12.34 12.56 -4.29
C LEU A 171 13.26 12.43 -3.06
N ALA A 172 13.39 13.49 -2.28
CA ALA A 172 14.12 13.49 -1.02
C ALA A 172 13.13 13.61 0.14
N ILE A 173 13.21 12.68 1.09
CA ILE A 173 12.37 12.63 2.28
C ILE A 173 13.30 12.75 3.49
N ASP A 174 13.21 13.86 4.20
CA ASP A 174 13.92 14.11 5.46
C ASP A 174 12.91 14.16 6.60
N ALA A 175 13.04 13.26 7.56
CA ALA A 175 12.20 13.22 8.74
C ALA A 175 12.90 12.50 9.91
N PRO A 176 12.54 12.81 11.16
CA PRO A 176 13.16 12.19 12.33
C PRO A 176 13.01 10.66 12.35
N ALA A 177 14.06 9.97 12.79
CA ALA A 177 14.01 8.54 13.07
C ALA A 177 12.82 8.19 13.98
N GLY A 178 12.04 7.17 13.59
CA GLY A 178 10.90 6.72 14.38
C GLY A 178 9.64 7.58 14.24
N SER A 179 9.64 8.67 13.46
CA SER A 179 8.40 9.33 13.02
C SER A 179 7.71 8.57 11.89
N LEU A 180 6.46 8.90 11.56
CA LEU A 180 5.75 8.43 10.35
C LEU A 180 5.70 9.57 9.33
N ALA A 181 6.17 9.33 8.10
CA ALA A 181 5.93 10.24 6.97
C ALA A 181 4.70 9.80 6.18
N VAL A 182 3.61 10.57 6.24
CA VAL A 182 2.41 10.38 5.42
C VAL A 182 2.48 11.34 4.24
N ILE A 183 2.69 10.80 3.04
CA ILE A 183 2.76 11.58 1.81
C ILE A 183 1.42 11.46 1.10
N ASN A 184 0.51 12.40 1.35
CA ASN A 184 -0.77 12.50 0.65
C ASN A 184 -0.51 12.98 -0.79
N ILE A 185 -0.68 12.07 -1.75
CA ILE A 185 -0.53 12.33 -3.19
C ILE A 185 -1.92 12.48 -3.81
N ARG A 186 -2.18 13.66 -4.42
CA ARG A 186 -3.50 13.98 -5.00
C ARG A 186 -3.46 14.12 -6.51
N GLY A 187 -4.41 13.47 -7.18
CA GLY A 187 -4.58 13.46 -8.62
C GLY A 187 -5.09 12.10 -9.09
N SER A 188 -5.99 12.12 -10.08
CA SER A 188 -6.61 10.92 -10.65
C SER A 188 -5.61 9.95 -11.29
N SER A 189 -4.44 10.44 -11.67
CA SER A 189 -3.34 9.65 -12.22
C SER A 189 -1.99 10.10 -11.67
N ALA A 190 -1.10 9.16 -11.42
CA ALA A 190 0.27 9.42 -10.99
C ALA A 190 1.27 8.59 -11.79
N THR A 191 2.48 9.11 -11.99
CA THR A 191 3.55 8.45 -12.75
C THR A 191 4.87 8.50 -11.99
N PHE A 192 5.50 7.34 -11.79
CA PHE A 192 6.76 7.18 -11.08
C PHE A 192 7.78 6.44 -11.94
N ARG A 193 8.65 7.19 -12.65
CA ARG A 193 9.55 6.59 -13.64
C ARG A 193 11.01 7.00 -13.46
N GLY A 194 11.86 6.05 -13.10
CA GLY A 194 13.32 6.15 -13.22
C GLY A 194 14.01 7.30 -12.48
N PHE A 195 13.39 7.89 -11.45
CA PHE A 195 13.97 8.98 -10.68
C PHE A 195 14.55 8.52 -9.33
N GLY A 196 15.48 9.29 -8.78
CA GLY A 196 16.18 8.94 -7.54
C GLY A 196 15.31 9.07 -6.30
N LEU A 197 15.65 8.32 -5.25
CA LEU A 197 15.00 8.42 -3.94
C LEU A 197 16.10 8.55 -2.88
N SER A 198 15.94 9.48 -1.94
CA SER A 198 16.81 9.60 -0.76
C SER A 198 16.00 9.74 0.51
N LEU A 199 16.38 8.99 1.54
CA LEU A 199 15.86 9.14 2.91
C LEU A 199 16.96 9.74 3.80
N SER A 200 16.64 10.76 4.59
CA SER A 200 17.53 11.40 5.56
C SER A 200 16.78 11.77 6.86
N GLY A 201 17.47 12.34 7.85
CA GLY A 201 16.90 12.61 9.18
C GLY A 201 16.74 11.37 10.09
N GLY A 202 17.06 10.18 9.56
CA GLY A 202 17.00 8.90 10.25
C GLY A 202 15.73 8.09 10.01
N ILE A 203 14.80 8.60 9.21
CA ILE A 203 13.64 7.83 8.71
C ILE A 203 14.09 6.66 7.82
N ASP A 204 13.34 5.56 7.86
CA ASP A 204 13.56 4.40 6.99
C ASP A 204 12.27 3.97 6.26
N SER A 205 12.38 3.06 5.29
CA SER A 205 11.25 2.56 4.49
C SER A 205 10.04 2.04 5.30
N ARG A 206 10.24 1.61 6.54
CA ARG A 206 9.18 1.10 7.43
C ARG A 206 8.39 2.22 8.12
N ASP A 207 8.73 3.47 7.84
CA ASP A 207 8.13 4.70 8.38
C ASP A 207 7.56 5.61 7.28
N VAL A 208 7.60 5.20 6.01
CA VAL A 208 7.10 6.01 4.88
C VAL A 208 5.81 5.41 4.34
N LEU A 209 4.76 6.22 4.28
CA LEU A 209 3.48 5.89 3.68
C LEU A 209 3.21 6.80 2.48
N TYR A 210 3.31 6.24 1.27
CA TYR A 210 2.83 6.86 0.05
C TYR A 210 1.33 6.66 -0.04
N HIS A 211 0.56 7.72 0.24
CA HIS A 211 -0.89 7.66 0.29
C HIS A 211 -1.50 8.34 -0.94
N PHE A 212 -1.95 7.53 -1.90
CA PHE A 212 -2.62 8.00 -3.10
C PHE A 212 -4.12 8.19 -2.81
N VAL A 213 -4.50 9.44 -2.55
CA VAL A 213 -5.80 9.78 -1.95
C VAL A 213 -6.98 9.52 -2.89
N ASP A 214 -6.85 9.95 -4.15
CA ASP A 214 -7.90 9.94 -5.16
C ASP A 214 -7.41 9.42 -6.52
N THR A 215 -6.27 8.75 -6.53
CA THR A 215 -5.68 8.16 -7.74
C THR A 215 -6.43 6.92 -8.20
N TRP A 216 -6.74 6.91 -9.50
CA TRP A 216 -7.36 5.79 -10.20
C TRP A 216 -6.34 4.96 -10.98
N LEU A 217 -5.32 5.62 -11.54
CA LEU A 217 -4.25 5.01 -12.32
C LEU A 217 -2.90 5.39 -11.73
N LEU A 218 -2.13 4.41 -11.30
CA LEU A 218 -0.73 4.60 -10.91
C LEU A 218 0.14 3.81 -11.86
N ASP A 219 0.98 4.53 -12.61
CA ASP A 219 1.95 3.92 -13.51
C ASP A 219 3.36 4.11 -12.94
N ALA A 220 4.07 3.02 -12.73
CA ALA A 220 5.43 3.03 -12.20
C ALA A 220 6.34 2.14 -13.05
N GLU A 221 7.55 2.61 -13.32
CA GLU A 221 8.52 1.85 -14.09
C GLU A 221 9.96 2.21 -13.68
N GLY A 222 10.83 1.22 -13.47
CA GLY A 222 12.24 1.51 -13.16
C GLY A 222 12.41 2.30 -11.85
N TYR A 223 11.45 2.21 -10.93
CA TYR A 223 11.41 2.97 -9.69
C TYR A 223 11.38 2.05 -8.47
N GLY A 224 11.99 2.50 -7.37
CA GLY A 224 12.00 1.80 -6.09
C GLY A 224 11.23 2.59 -5.03
N PHE A 225 10.06 2.13 -4.62
CA PHE A 225 9.37 2.70 -3.46
C PHE A 225 10.09 2.24 -2.18
N ALA A 226 10.67 3.17 -1.40
CA ALA A 226 11.12 2.89 -0.03
C ALA A 226 10.01 3.29 0.96
N GLY A 227 9.00 2.44 1.07
CA GLY A 227 7.78 2.74 1.81
C GLY A 227 6.62 1.83 1.45
N THR A 228 5.53 1.99 2.18
CA THR A 228 4.25 1.34 1.88
C THR A 228 3.39 2.25 1.02
N VAL A 229 2.75 1.67 0.01
CA VAL A 229 1.81 2.33 -0.90
C VAL A 229 0.38 1.99 -0.47
N LEU A 230 -0.40 3.00 -0.10
CA LEU A 230 -1.84 2.91 0.12
C LEU A 230 -2.54 3.64 -1.02
N ALA A 231 -3.15 2.88 -1.94
CA ALA A 231 -3.84 3.37 -3.13
C ALA A 231 -5.16 2.61 -3.35
N PRO A 232 -6.12 2.69 -2.41
CA PRO A 232 -7.27 1.76 -2.33
C PRO A 232 -8.27 1.84 -3.50
N ARG A 233 -8.07 2.78 -4.42
CA ARG A 233 -8.87 2.98 -5.64
C ARG A 233 -8.06 2.75 -6.92
N ALA A 234 -6.75 2.64 -6.83
CA ALA A 234 -5.88 2.66 -8.00
C ALA A 234 -5.69 1.27 -8.60
N HIS A 235 -5.79 1.20 -9.93
CA HIS A 235 -5.15 0.16 -10.72
C HIS A 235 -3.69 0.54 -10.92
N ILE A 236 -2.78 -0.34 -10.48
CA ILE A 236 -1.34 -0.10 -10.56
C ILE A 236 -0.76 -0.88 -11.74
N THR A 237 -0.01 -0.21 -12.58
CA THR A 237 0.93 -0.81 -13.52
C THR A 237 2.34 -0.59 -12.96
N PHE A 238 3.08 -1.65 -12.64
CA PHE A 238 4.41 -1.50 -12.02
C PHE A 238 5.45 -2.50 -12.56
N PHE A 239 6.26 -2.05 -13.50
CA PHE A 239 7.28 -2.88 -14.16
C PHE A 239 8.70 -2.48 -13.79
N GLN A 240 9.62 -3.44 -13.79
CA GLN A 240 11.06 -3.19 -13.66
C GLN A 240 11.44 -2.37 -12.41
N GLY A 241 10.70 -2.51 -11.32
CA GLY A 241 10.91 -1.73 -10.10
C GLY A 241 10.94 -2.59 -8.85
N SER A 242 10.99 -1.94 -7.69
CA SER A 242 10.90 -2.60 -6.40
C SER A 242 10.07 -1.80 -5.41
N PHE A 243 9.60 -2.47 -4.37
CA PHE A 243 8.99 -1.83 -3.22
C PHE A 243 9.50 -2.45 -1.93
N HIS A 244 9.96 -1.60 -1.01
CA HIS A 244 10.41 -1.96 0.33
C HIS A 244 9.31 -1.54 1.31
N GLY A 245 8.24 -2.34 1.37
CA GLY A 245 7.03 -2.02 2.13
C GLY A 245 5.83 -2.78 1.58
N GLY A 246 4.61 -2.35 1.90
CA GLY A 246 3.40 -2.95 1.35
C GLY A 246 2.87 -2.24 0.10
N ILE A 247 2.05 -2.91 -0.70
CA ILE A 247 1.16 -2.30 -1.68
C ILE A 247 -0.27 -2.70 -1.32
N TYR A 248 -1.12 -1.72 -1.02
CA TYR A 248 -2.54 -1.87 -0.72
C TYR A 248 -3.33 -1.12 -1.78
N ALA A 249 -3.89 -1.84 -2.77
CA ALA A 249 -4.45 -1.21 -3.96
C ALA A 249 -5.69 -1.93 -4.51
N ARG A 250 -6.25 -1.42 -5.62
CA ARG A 250 -7.35 -2.10 -6.28
C ARG A 250 -6.84 -3.30 -7.07
N SER A 251 -5.87 -3.11 -7.96
CA SER A 251 -5.23 -4.19 -8.73
C SER A 251 -3.77 -3.87 -8.99
N LEU A 252 -2.99 -4.89 -9.36
CA LEU A 252 -1.59 -4.74 -9.77
C LEU A 252 -1.29 -5.57 -11.02
N THR A 253 -0.73 -4.93 -12.02
CA THR A 253 -0.20 -5.55 -13.23
C THR A 253 1.27 -5.20 -13.34
N GLY A 254 2.15 -6.17 -13.17
CA GLY A 254 3.58 -5.92 -13.31
C GLY A 254 4.47 -6.87 -12.54
N ASN A 255 5.77 -6.73 -12.77
CA ASN A 255 6.81 -7.64 -12.26
C ASN A 255 7.74 -6.99 -11.23
N ALA A 256 7.31 -5.89 -10.60
CA ALA A 256 8.09 -5.25 -9.55
C ALA A 256 8.32 -6.19 -8.35
N SER A 257 9.53 -6.18 -7.80
CA SER A 257 9.93 -7.05 -6.69
C SER A 257 9.58 -6.45 -5.33
N GLY A 258 8.96 -7.24 -4.46
CA GLY A 258 8.56 -6.84 -3.12
C GLY A 258 9.54 -7.31 -2.04
N HIS A 259 10.13 -6.37 -1.30
CA HIS A 259 10.97 -6.66 -0.14
C HIS A 259 10.18 -6.48 1.16
N LEU A 260 10.39 -7.39 2.12
CA LEU A 260 9.61 -7.42 3.37
C LEU A 260 10.11 -6.34 4.34
N HIS A 261 9.61 -5.13 4.17
CA HIS A 261 9.87 -3.97 5.03
C HIS A 261 8.53 -3.42 5.55
N ALA A 262 7.77 -4.27 6.25
CA ALA A 262 6.44 -3.94 6.75
C ALA A 262 6.42 -2.58 7.48
N LEU A 263 5.45 -1.73 7.12
CA LEU A 263 5.17 -0.48 7.83
C LEU A 263 4.98 -0.79 9.30
N ARG A 264 5.62 -0.02 10.18
CA ARG A 264 5.39 -0.16 11.63
C ARG A 264 3.96 0.27 11.93
N ASP A 265 3.28 -0.48 12.79
CA ASP A 265 1.95 -0.11 13.25
C ASP A 265 2.03 1.22 14.02
N ARG A 266 1.06 2.10 13.77
CA ARG A 266 0.98 3.44 14.40
C ARG A 266 -0.44 3.75 14.82
N ASP A 267 -0.57 4.44 15.95
CA ASP A 267 -1.83 5.05 16.37
C ASP A 267 -1.63 6.57 16.36
N LEU A 268 -2.32 7.23 15.43
CA LEU A 268 -2.25 8.69 15.31
C LEU A 268 -3.41 9.29 16.11
N CYS A 269 -3.11 9.68 17.34
CA CYS A 269 -4.08 10.27 18.24
C CYS A 269 -4.07 11.81 18.13
N PRO A 270 -5.19 12.49 18.43
CA PRO A 270 -5.31 13.95 18.40
C PRO A 270 -4.41 14.67 19.41
#